data_AF-A0A923SYJ8-F1
#
_entry.id   AF-A0A923SYJ8-F1
#
_cell.length_a   1.000
_cell.length_b   1.000
_cell.length_c   1.000
_cell.angle_alpha   90.00
_cell.angle_beta   90.00
_cell.angle_gamma   90.00
#
_symmetry.space_group_name_H-M   'P 1'
#
loop_
_entity.id
_entity.type
_entity.pdbx_description
1 polymer ?
#
loop_
_entity_poly.entity_id
_entity_poly.type
_entity_poly.pdbx_seq_one_letter_code
_entity_poly.pdbx_strand_id
1 'polypeptide(L)'
;MGGRIGLGHRLAVTGILGALGKAGPAGNLIVNGGFEQPAVQQGRYLNVPVGQAFDGWEVVGTGIVSPISGDYAQDGIRFVAHGGKQWLDMTGPGTNQPASARR
;
A
#
# COMPACT_ATOMS: atom_id res chain seq x y z
N MET A 1 20.57 72.14 -13.44
CA MET A 1 19.20 71.84 -13.92
C MET A 1 19.10 70.32 -14.00
N GLY A 2 18.26 69.57 -13.32
CA GLY A 2 17.16 69.87 -12.40
C GLY A 2 16.32 68.59 -12.27
N GLY A 3 16.06 68.17 -11.03
CA GLY A 3 14.89 67.35 -10.65
C GLY A 3 15.00 65.82 -10.86
N ARG A 4 14.34 64.97 -10.06
CA ARG A 4 13.43 65.20 -8.92
C ARG A 4 13.56 64.01 -7.96
N ILE A 5 13.57 64.33 -6.67
CA ILE A 5 13.47 63.40 -5.56
C ILE A 5 11.99 62.97 -5.49
N GLY A 6 11.72 61.67 -5.67
CA GLY A 6 10.39 61.09 -5.55
C GLY A 6 10.29 60.22 -4.31
N LEU A 7 10.04 60.84 -3.15
CA LEU A 7 9.71 60.15 -1.90
C LEU A 7 8.25 59.68 -1.96
N GLY A 8 8.02 58.42 -2.34
CA GLY A 8 6.72 57.77 -2.31
C GLY A 8 6.63 56.76 -1.16
N HIS A 9 5.97 57.14 -0.07
CA HIS A 9 5.58 56.23 0.98
C HIS A 9 4.52 55.27 0.47
N ARG A 10 4.79 53.95 0.41
CA ARG A 10 3.78 52.91 0.60
C ARG A 10 4.44 51.70 1.25
N LEU A 11 4.27 51.57 2.57
CA LEU A 11 4.30 50.26 3.20
C LEU A 11 3.19 49.42 2.54
N ALA A 12 3.57 48.37 1.84
CA ALA A 12 2.67 47.28 1.49
C ALA A 12 2.93 46.15 2.48
N VAL A 13 2.14 46.12 3.56
CA VAL A 13 1.95 44.92 4.36
C VAL A 13 0.97 44.04 3.59
N THR A 14 1.29 42.76 3.47
CA THR A 14 0.38 41.59 3.53
C THR A 14 0.69 40.60 2.42
N GLY A 15 1.18 39.45 2.85
CA GLY A 15 1.35 38.26 2.04
C GLY A 15 2.15 37.21 2.80
N ILE A 16 1.76 36.88 4.04
CA ILE A 16 2.20 35.60 4.60
C ILE A 16 1.47 34.56 3.75
N LEU A 17 2.13 34.07 2.70
CA LEU A 17 1.75 32.81 2.09
C LEU A 17 1.99 31.76 3.17
N GLY A 18 0.95 31.46 3.93
CA GLY A 18 0.87 30.25 4.71
C GLY A 18 0.98 29.10 3.73
N ALA A 19 2.19 28.57 3.55
CA ALA A 19 2.37 27.25 3.01
C ALA A 19 1.71 26.29 4.02
N LEU A 20 0.42 26.02 3.82
CA LEU A 20 -0.16 24.76 4.25
C LEU A 20 0.59 23.69 3.46
N GLY A 21 1.78 23.31 3.96
CA GLY A 21 2.44 22.11 3.53
C GLY A 21 1.46 20.99 3.81
N LYS A 22 0.77 20.52 2.76
CA LYS A 22 0.10 19.22 2.85
C LYS A 22 1.22 18.27 3.23
N ALA A 23 1.17 17.74 4.45
CA ALA A 23 1.90 16.52 4.74
C ALA A 23 1.50 15.56 3.61
N GLY A 24 2.48 15.17 2.79
CA GLY A 24 2.26 14.09 1.83
C GLY A 24 1.75 12.87 2.61
N PRO A 25 1.09 11.90 1.95
CA PRO A 25 0.74 10.67 2.63
C PRO A 25 2.00 10.16 3.33
N ALA A 26 1.90 9.89 4.64
CA ALA A 26 2.98 9.22 5.34
C ALA A 26 3.28 7.95 4.54
N GLY A 27 4.46 7.90 3.91
CA GLY A 27 4.85 6.75 3.12
C GLY A 27 4.70 5.50 3.99
N ASN A 28 4.11 4.44 3.45
CA ASN A 28 4.00 3.21 4.22
C ASN A 28 5.41 2.74 4.61
N LEU A 29 5.69 2.71 5.91
CA LEU A 29 6.98 2.27 6.45
C LEU A 29 7.09 0.74 6.48
N ILE A 30 5.97 0.04 6.28
CA ILE A 30 5.93 -1.42 6.23
C ILE A 30 6.36 -1.86 4.84
N VAL A 31 7.53 -2.49 4.78
CA VAL A 31 8.02 -3.15 3.56
C VAL A 31 7.02 -4.22 3.16
N ASN A 32 6.56 -4.15 1.90
CA ASN A 32 5.61 -5.11 1.33
C ASN A 32 4.34 -5.30 2.19
N GLY A 33 3.81 -4.22 2.78
CA GLY A 33 2.60 -4.29 3.61
C GLY A 33 1.32 -4.70 2.88
N GLY A 34 1.34 -4.70 1.54
CA GLY A 34 0.26 -5.23 0.70
C GLY A 34 0.47 -6.66 0.23
N PHE A 35 1.58 -7.32 0.60
CA PHE A 35 1.92 -8.69 0.19
C PHE A 35 2.03 -8.89 -1.33
N GLU A 36 2.37 -7.83 -2.06
CA GLU A 36 2.49 -7.85 -3.51
C GLU A 36 3.81 -8.48 -4.00
N GLN A 37 4.71 -8.81 -3.08
CA GLN A 37 5.94 -9.53 -3.34
C GLN A 37 6.06 -10.80 -2.47
N PRO A 38 6.55 -11.93 -3.01
CA PRO A 38 6.78 -12.16 -4.43
C PRO A 38 5.46 -12.11 -5.22
N ALA A 39 5.55 -11.77 -6.50
CA ALA A 39 4.39 -11.81 -7.38
C ALA A 39 3.91 -13.26 -7.56
N VAL A 40 2.73 -13.58 -7.03
CA VAL A 40 2.06 -14.86 -7.29
C VAL A 40 1.20 -14.73 -8.55
N GLN A 41 1.19 -15.78 -9.37
CA GLN A 41 0.34 -15.82 -10.55
C GLN A 41 -1.14 -15.70 -10.16
N GLN A 42 -1.93 -14.93 -10.92
CA GLN A 42 -3.36 -14.79 -10.68
C GLN A 42 -4.07 -16.15 -10.60
N GLY A 43 -4.91 -16.34 -9.58
CA GLY A 43 -5.59 -17.60 -9.30
C GLY A 43 -4.70 -18.65 -8.64
N ARG A 44 -3.52 -18.28 -8.14
CA ARG A 44 -2.59 -19.16 -7.42
C ARG A 44 -2.23 -18.60 -6.04
N TYR A 45 -1.55 -19.43 -5.27
CA TYR A 45 -0.98 -19.12 -3.97
C TYR A 45 0.47 -19.60 -3.91
N LEU A 46 1.25 -19.03 -2.98
CA LEU A 46 2.58 -19.49 -2.59
C LEU A 46 2.54 -19.92 -1.13
N ASN A 47 2.91 -21.15 -0.80
CA ASN A 47 3.01 -21.58 0.59
C ASN A 47 4.37 -21.16 1.18
N VAL A 48 4.35 -20.43 2.29
CA VAL A 48 5.55 -20.07 3.06
C VAL A 48 5.43 -20.66 4.47
N PRO A 49 6.16 -21.75 4.79
CA PRO A 49 6.10 -22.38 6.10
C PRO A 49 6.86 -21.57 7.17
N VAL A 50 6.58 -21.86 8.44
CA VAL A 50 7.31 -21.29 9.58
C VAL A 50 8.83 -21.47 9.43
N GLY A 51 9.57 -20.44 9.83
CA GLY A 51 11.02 -20.36 9.73
C GLY A 51 11.52 -19.93 8.35
N GLN A 52 10.63 -19.68 7.40
CA GLN A 52 10.95 -19.05 6.13
C GLN A 52 10.51 -17.59 6.10
N ALA A 53 11.00 -16.87 5.09
CA ALA A 53 10.69 -15.48 4.86
C ALA A 53 10.23 -15.26 3.42
N PHE A 54 9.48 -14.20 3.21
CA PHE A 54 9.21 -13.59 1.92
C PHE A 54 9.47 -12.08 2.03
N ASP A 55 9.36 -11.33 0.93
CA ASP A 55 9.84 -9.94 0.90
C ASP A 55 9.27 -9.09 2.05
N GLY A 56 10.13 -8.64 2.97
CA GLY A 56 9.74 -7.85 4.15
C GLY A 56 9.13 -8.62 5.34
N TRP A 57 8.96 -9.94 5.27
CA TRP A 57 8.22 -10.73 6.27
C TRP A 57 8.92 -12.03 6.65
N GLU A 58 8.94 -12.35 7.94
CA GLU A 58 9.34 -13.65 8.50
C GLU A 58 8.10 -14.38 9.03
N VAL A 59 7.99 -15.68 8.73
CA VAL A 59 6.89 -16.52 9.22
C VAL A 59 7.28 -17.16 10.54
N VAL A 60 6.62 -16.73 11.61
CA VAL A 60 6.87 -17.21 12.98
C VAL A 60 5.66 -17.99 13.52
N GLY A 61 5.86 -18.77 14.59
CA GLY A 61 4.79 -19.54 15.25
C GLY A 61 4.65 -20.96 14.73
N THR A 62 3.46 -21.35 14.27
CA THR A 62 3.16 -22.67 13.71
C THR A 62 2.41 -22.55 12.39
N GLY A 63 2.51 -23.59 11.54
CA GLY A 63 1.74 -23.66 10.30
C GLY A 63 2.42 -23.04 9.07
N ILE A 64 1.59 -22.55 8.16
CA ILE A 64 1.97 -22.03 6.84
C ILE A 64 1.12 -20.79 6.57
N VAL A 65 1.74 -19.74 6.04
CA VAL A 65 1.03 -18.59 5.47
C VAL A 65 1.09 -18.64 3.95
N SER A 66 0.17 -17.96 3.27
CA SER A 66 0.13 -17.96 1.82
C SER A 66 -0.22 -16.61 1.23
N PRO A 67 0.72 -15.95 0.53
CA PRO A 67 0.36 -14.93 -0.43
C PRO A 67 -0.49 -15.55 -1.54
N ILE A 68 -1.67 -14.98 -1.77
CA ILE A 68 -2.65 -15.44 -2.76
C ILE A 68 -2.90 -14.31 -3.74
N SER A 69 -2.86 -14.59 -5.05
CA SER A 69 -3.28 -13.64 -6.07
C SER A 69 -4.68 -13.96 -6.60
N GLY A 70 -5.56 -12.95 -6.57
CA GLY A 70 -6.96 -13.07 -6.98
C GLY A 70 -7.93 -12.76 -5.84
N ASP A 71 -9.22 -12.80 -6.15
CA ASP A 71 -10.26 -12.51 -5.16
C ASP A 71 -10.51 -13.70 -4.26
N TYR A 72 -10.92 -13.48 -3.02
CA TYR A 72 -11.53 -14.54 -2.22
C TYR A 72 -12.98 -14.74 -2.68
N ALA A 73 -13.40 -16.00 -2.87
CA ALA A 73 -14.81 -16.31 -3.06
C ALA A 73 -15.18 -17.66 -2.44
N GLN A 74 -16.13 -17.66 -1.53
CA GLN A 74 -16.68 -18.85 -0.88
C GLN A 74 -18.12 -18.60 -0.46
N ASP A 75 -18.99 -19.60 -0.60
CA ASP A 75 -20.38 -19.56 -0.12
C ASP A 75 -21.19 -18.33 -0.60
N GLY A 76 -20.91 -17.86 -1.82
CA GLY A 76 -21.57 -16.70 -2.43
C GLY A 76 -21.05 -15.33 -1.96
N ILE A 77 -20.09 -15.31 -1.04
CA ILE A 77 -19.39 -14.10 -0.58
C ILE A 77 -18.13 -13.90 -1.41
N ARG A 78 -17.83 -12.65 -1.79
CA ARG A 78 -16.63 -12.28 -2.54
C ARG A 78 -15.95 -11.07 -1.92
N PHE A 79 -14.64 -11.16 -1.72
CA PHE A 79 -13.80 -10.05 -1.33
C PHE A 79 -12.69 -9.86 -2.37
N VAL A 80 -12.59 -8.64 -2.90
CA VAL A 80 -11.45 -8.23 -3.74
C VAL A 80 -10.28 -7.85 -2.83
N ALA A 81 -9.06 -7.94 -3.35
CA ALA A 81 -7.89 -7.40 -2.64
C ALA A 81 -8.11 -5.90 -2.35
N HIS A 82 -7.83 -5.47 -1.11
CA HIS A 82 -8.01 -4.07 -0.71
C HIS A 82 -7.14 -3.10 -1.53
N GLY A 83 -5.96 -3.57 -1.93
CA GLY A 83 -5.10 -2.91 -2.90
C GLY A 83 -4.27 -3.95 -3.64
N GLY A 84 -3.79 -3.59 -4.83
CA GLY A 84 -2.97 -4.50 -5.64
C GLY A 84 -3.75 -5.71 -6.16
N LYS A 85 -3.10 -6.88 -6.16
CA LYS A 85 -3.64 -8.14 -6.70
C LYS A 85 -3.60 -9.28 -5.69
N GLN A 86 -2.96 -9.09 -4.54
CA GLN A 86 -2.65 -10.14 -3.60
C GLN A 86 -3.19 -9.86 -2.20
N TRP A 87 -3.36 -10.93 -1.43
CA TRP A 87 -3.71 -10.90 -0.01
C TRP A 87 -3.01 -12.07 0.69
N LEU A 88 -2.94 -12.01 2.02
CA LEU A 88 -2.29 -13.05 2.82
C LEU A 88 -3.34 -13.93 3.52
N ASP A 89 -3.23 -15.24 3.32
CA ASP A 89 -3.97 -16.24 4.09
C ASP A 89 -3.06 -16.82 5.19
N MET A 90 -3.61 -16.97 6.39
CA MET A 90 -2.93 -17.56 7.56
C MET A 90 -3.67 -18.79 8.11
N THR A 91 -4.71 -19.26 7.41
CA THR A 91 -5.59 -20.34 7.86
C THR A 91 -5.08 -21.74 7.48
N GLY A 92 -4.15 -21.82 6.52
CA GLY A 92 -3.41 -23.04 6.20
C GLY A 92 -3.94 -23.83 5.00
N PRO A 93 -3.38 -25.02 4.73
CA PRO A 93 -3.76 -25.82 3.57
C PRO A 93 -5.24 -26.20 3.57
N GLY A 94 -5.94 -25.96 2.46
CA GLY A 94 -7.36 -26.30 2.28
C GLY A 94 -8.30 -25.10 2.22
N THR A 95 -7.89 -23.96 2.78
CA THR A 95 -8.59 -22.66 2.74
C THR A 95 -7.89 -21.64 1.86
N ASN A 96 -6.61 -21.85 1.56
CA ASN A 96 -5.79 -21.04 0.65
C ASN A 96 -6.26 -21.14 -0.83
N GLN A 97 -7.48 -20.71 -1.14
CA GLN A 97 -8.04 -20.78 -2.49
C GLN A 97 -8.48 -19.40 -2.97
N PRO A 98 -7.80 -18.82 -3.97
CA PRO A 98 -8.41 -17.73 -4.72
C PRO A 98 -9.64 -18.26 -5.45
N ALA A 99 -10.64 -17.40 -5.62
CA ALA A 99 -11.72 -17.60 -6.56
C ALA A 99 -11.13 -18.07 -7.90
N SER A 100 -11.71 -19.11 -8.50
CA SER A 100 -11.35 -19.49 -9.86
C SER A 100 -11.46 -18.25 -10.74
N ALA A 101 -10.36 -17.86 -11.40
CA ALA A 101 -10.33 -16.71 -12.28
C ALA A 101 -11.43 -16.91 -13.34
N ARG A 102 -12.53 -16.17 -13.23
CA ARG A 102 -13.49 -16.13 -14.34
C ARG A 102 -12.74 -15.50 -15.51
N ARG A 103 -12.57 -16.30 -16.57
CA ARG A 103 -12.19 -15.83 -17.91
C ARG A 103 -13.18 -14.78 -18.40
#